data_AF-A0A8S9WKU2-F1
#
_entry.id   AF-A0A8S9WKU2-F1
#
_cell.length_a   1.000
_cell.length_b   1.000
_cell.length_c   1.000
_cell.angle_alpha   90.00
_cell.angle_beta   90.00
_cell.angle_gamma   90.00
#
_symmetry.space_group_name_H-M   'P 1'
#
loop_
_entity.id
_entity.type
_entity.pdbx_description
1 polymer ?
#
loop_
_entity_poly.entity_id
_entity_poly.type
_entity_poly.pdbx_seq_one_letter_code
_entity_poly.pdbx_strand_id
1 'polypeptide(L)'
;MATPSKKWAHEEVCLLIENYEANPILWDIRHPDYRDRVKKNLVTEKLANNFNCPVSEISRKLHNLRNQVSQELKKIKQKKAEVGQKKQRDGPIFRH
;
A
#
# COMPACT_ATOMS: atom_id res chain seq x y z
N MET A 1 23.79 11.21 4.40
CA MET A 1 23.94 10.85 2.97
C MET A 1 22.54 10.80 2.37
N ALA A 2 22.18 11.68 1.43
CA ALA A 2 20.89 11.62 0.75
C ALA A 2 20.96 10.51 -0.31
N THR A 3 20.26 9.41 -0.11
CA THR A 3 20.18 8.36 -1.14
C THR A 3 19.34 8.90 -2.31
N PRO A 4 19.86 8.89 -3.55
CA PRO A 4 19.09 9.34 -4.70
C PRO A 4 17.87 8.43 -4.87
N SER A 5 16.70 9.05 -5.02
CA SER A 5 15.45 8.32 -5.25
C SER A 5 15.51 7.61 -6.60
N LYS A 6 15.36 6.28 -6.61
CA LYS A 6 15.23 5.48 -7.82
C LYS A 6 13.96 5.92 -8.58
N LYS A 7 14.07 6.10 -9.89
CA LYS A 7 12.90 6.21 -10.78
C LYS A 7 12.41 4.81 -11.09
N TRP A 8 11.13 4.56 -10.85
CA TRP A 8 10.51 3.25 -11.03
C TRP A 8 9.67 3.25 -12.30
N ALA A 9 9.99 2.37 -13.25
CA ALA A 9 9.11 2.12 -14.40
C ALA A 9 7.83 1.40 -13.95
N HIS A 10 6.76 1.50 -14.74
CA HIS A 10 5.49 0.83 -14.44
C HIS A 10 5.67 -0.69 -14.26
N GLU A 11 6.41 -1.31 -15.19
CA GLU A 11 6.70 -2.75 -15.17
C GLU A 11 7.48 -3.16 -13.92
N GLU A 12 8.47 -2.38 -13.49
CA GLU A 12 9.21 -2.64 -12.26
C GLU A 12 8.31 -2.55 -11.02
N VAL A 13 7.35 -1.62 -11.00
CA VAL A 13 6.38 -1.50 -9.90
C VAL A 13 5.45 -2.72 -9.87
N CYS A 14 4.95 -3.16 -11.03
CA CYS A 14 4.12 -4.36 -11.12
C CYS A 14 4.87 -5.60 -10.62
N LEU A 15 6.09 -5.82 -11.12
CA LEU A 15 6.94 -6.93 -10.67
C LEU A 15 7.23 -6.85 -9.17
N LEU A 16 7.46 -5.65 -8.62
CA LEU A 16 7.69 -5.47 -7.19
C LEU A 16 6.46 -5.85 -6.37
N ILE A 17 5.25 -5.51 -6.84
CA ILE A 17 4.00 -5.87 -6.19
C ILE A 17 3.82 -7.39 -6.21
N GLU A 18 4.00 -8.04 -7.36
CA GLU A 18 3.87 -9.50 -7.49
C GLU A 18 4.83 -10.23 -6.56
N ASN A 19 6.10 -9.79 -6.52
CA ASN A 19 7.09 -10.35 -5.62
C ASN A 19 6.75 -10.10 -4.15
N TYR A 20 6.22 -8.93 -3.81
CA TYR A 20 5.79 -8.61 -2.45
C TYR A 20 4.61 -9.49 -2.01
N GLU A 21 3.61 -9.69 -2.88
CA GLU A 21 2.46 -10.54 -2.60
C GLU A 21 2.85 -12.01 -2.44
N ALA A 22 3.78 -12.50 -3.26
CA ALA A 22 4.32 -13.85 -3.19
C ALA A 22 5.10 -14.15 -1.88
N ASN A 23 5.51 -13.13 -1.14
CA ASN A 23 6.27 -13.26 0.11
C ASN A 23 5.43 -12.86 1.32
N PRO A 24 4.58 -13.77 1.87
CA PRO A 24 3.66 -13.45 2.96
C PRO A 24 4.37 -12.97 4.22
N ILE A 25 5.62 -13.35 4.45
CA ILE A 25 6.44 -12.85 5.56
C ILE A 25 6.56 -11.31 5.61
N LEU A 26 6.40 -10.62 4.47
CA LEU A 26 6.50 -9.16 4.39
C LEU A 26 5.22 -8.44 4.84
N TRP A 27 4.05 -9.08 4.70
CA TRP A 27 2.75 -8.41 4.82
C TRP A 27 1.73 -9.14 5.67
N ASP A 28 1.80 -10.47 5.77
CA ASP A 28 0.87 -11.28 6.53
C ASP A 28 1.28 -11.34 8.00
N ILE A 29 0.52 -10.62 8.84
CA ILE A 29 0.71 -10.59 10.30
C ILE A 29 0.50 -11.94 10.98
N ARG A 30 -0.18 -12.89 10.31
CA ARG A 30 -0.46 -14.24 10.81
C ARG A 30 0.65 -15.23 10.43
N HIS A 31 1.56 -14.84 9.55
CA HIS A 31 2.69 -15.66 9.17
C HIS A 31 3.62 -15.85 10.38
N PRO A 32 4.05 -17.09 10.69
CA PRO A 32 4.88 -17.37 11.88
C PRO A 32 6.17 -16.54 11.89
N ASP A 33 6.76 -16.35 10.70
CA ASP A 33 8.00 -15.59 10.54
C ASP A 33 7.79 -14.08 10.37
N TYR A 34 6.57 -13.54 10.46
CA TYR A 34 6.33 -12.09 10.30
C TYR A 34 7.07 -11.23 11.33
N ARG A 35 7.29 -11.77 12.54
CA ARG A 35 8.05 -11.12 13.61
C ARG A 35 9.55 -11.31 13.48
N ASP A 36 10.00 -12.23 12.62
CA ASP A 36 11.41 -12.50 12.38
C ASP A 36 12.01 -11.42 11.48
N ARG A 37 12.75 -10.50 12.10
CA ARG A 37 13.41 -9.39 11.40
C ARG A 37 14.51 -9.87 10.45
N VAL A 38 15.19 -10.97 10.78
CA VAL A 38 16.31 -11.50 9.99
C VAL A 38 15.77 -12.04 8.68
N LYS A 39 14.73 -12.88 8.73
CA LYS A 39 14.10 -13.42 7.53
C LYS A 39 13.46 -12.33 6.66
N LYS A 40 12.81 -11.33 7.27
CA LYS A 40 12.26 -10.18 6.52
C LYS A 40 13.33 -9.37 5.81
N ASN A 41 14.44 -9.10 6.49
CA ASN A 41 15.56 -8.39 5.89
C ASN A 41 16.14 -9.21 4.72
N LEU A 42 16.34 -10.52 4.90
CA LEU A 42 16.83 -11.41 3.84
C LEU A 42 15.94 -11.39 2.60
N VAL A 43 14.61 -11.46 2.76
CA VAL A 43 13.68 -11.36 1.63
C VAL A 43 13.74 -9.98 0.98
N THR A 44 13.83 -8.91 1.78
CA THR A 44 13.94 -7.54 1.26
C THR A 44 15.27 -7.31 0.53
N GLU A 45 16.36 -7.90 0.99
CA GLU A 45 17.67 -7.92 0.32
C GLU A 45 17.62 -8.67 -1.01
N LYS A 46 16.93 -9.80 -1.07
CA LYS A 46 16.70 -10.50 -2.34
C LYS A 46 15.95 -9.64 -3.35
N LEU A 47 14.91 -8.92 -2.91
CA LEU A 47 14.22 -7.95 -3.77
C LEU A 47 15.16 -6.83 -4.21
N ALA A 48 15.91 -6.25 -3.28
CA ALA A 48 16.88 -5.19 -3.55
C ALA A 48 17.90 -5.60 -4.64
N ASN A 49 18.43 -6.81 -4.53
CA ASN A 49 19.33 -7.40 -5.54
C ASN A 49 18.63 -7.61 -6.89
N ASN A 50 17.39 -8.13 -6.90
CA ASN A 50 16.63 -8.36 -8.12
C ASN A 50 16.33 -7.07 -8.90
N PHE A 51 16.06 -5.97 -8.18
CA PHE A 51 15.79 -4.65 -8.76
C PHE A 51 17.04 -3.77 -8.88
N ASN A 52 18.23 -4.31 -8.59
CA ASN A 52 19.52 -3.59 -8.61
C ASN A 52 19.46 -2.24 -7.88
N CYS A 53 18.88 -2.23 -6.68
CA CYS A 53 18.72 -1.01 -5.89
C CYS A 53 18.93 -1.30 -4.40
N PRO A 54 19.19 -0.29 -3.56
CA PRO A 54 19.39 -0.54 -2.13
C PRO A 54 18.08 -0.96 -1.44
N VAL A 55 18.22 -1.72 -0.35
CA VAL A 55 17.10 -2.17 0.51
C VAL A 55 16.26 -1.00 1.01
N SER A 56 16.88 0.15 1.27
CA SER A 56 16.19 1.38 1.67
C SER A 56 15.19 1.86 0.61
N GLU A 57 15.54 1.76 -0.68
CA GLU A 57 14.67 2.18 -1.78
C GLU A 57 13.50 1.21 -1.98
N ILE A 58 13.73 -0.10 -1.83
CA ILE A 58 12.65 -1.11 -1.78
C ILE A 58 11.69 -0.79 -0.63
N SER A 59 12.23 -0.62 0.57
CA SER A 59 11.44 -0.36 1.78
C SER A 59 10.59 0.89 1.64
N ARG A 60 11.20 1.97 1.11
CA ARG A 60 10.52 3.24 0.82
C ARG A 60 9.42 3.07 -0.22
N LYS A 61 9.70 2.36 -1.32
CA LYS A 61 8.73 2.15 -2.40
C LYS A 61 7.54 1.33 -1.93
N LEU A 62 7.78 0.22 -1.21
CA LEU A 62 6.73 -0.62 -0.62
C LEU A 62 5.88 0.18 0.38
N HIS A 63 6.51 0.99 1.24
CA HIS A 63 5.79 1.85 2.16
C HIS A 63 4.85 2.82 1.42
N ASN A 64 5.35 3.49 0.38
CA ASN A 64 4.56 4.42 -0.42
C ASN A 64 3.38 3.73 -1.11
N LEU A 65 3.61 2.55 -1.72
CA LEU A 65 2.56 1.78 -2.38
C LEU A 65 1.45 1.38 -1.39
N ARG A 66 1.82 0.84 -0.22
CA ARG A 66 0.86 0.48 0.83
C ARG A 66 0.06 1.68 1.30
N ASN A 67 0.71 2.83 1.48
CA ASN A 67 0.04 4.04 1.93
C ASN A 67 -0.93 4.57 0.87
N GLN A 68 -0.55 4.54 -0.42
CA GLN A 68 -1.43 4.91 -1.53
C GLN A 68 -2.67 4.01 -1.55
N VAL A 69 -2.50 2.69 -1.56
CA VAL A 69 -3.62 1.72 -1.55
C VAL A 69 -4.51 1.94 -0.33
N SER A 70 -3.93 2.13 0.85
CA SER A 70 -4.69 2.37 2.09
C SER A 70 -5.54 3.64 2.02
N GLN A 71 -5.01 4.72 1.42
CA GLN A 71 -5.75 5.96 1.22
C GLN A 71 -6.87 5.80 0.19
N GLU A 72 -6.60 5.14 -0.94
CA GLU A 72 -7.61 4.89 -1.96
C GLU A 72 -8.75 4.02 -1.40
N LEU A 73 -8.44 2.98 -0.61
CA LEU A 73 -9.46 2.17 0.08
C LEU A 73 -10.30 3.00 1.07
N LYS A 74 -9.69 3.94 1.80
CA LYS A 74 -10.43 4.85 2.68
C LYS A 74 -11.38 5.76 1.90
N LYS A 75 -10.92 6.34 0.79
CA LYS A 75 -11.75 7.18 -0.10
C LYS A 75 -12.93 6.39 -0.68
N ILE A 76 -12.71 5.15 -1.12
CA ILE A 76 -13.77 4.28 -1.63
C ILE A 76 -14.81 3.99 -0.54
N LYS A 77 -14.37 3.69 0.69
CA LYS A 77 -15.26 3.46 1.83
C LYS A 77 -16.08 4.71 2.18
N GLN A 78 -15.46 5.89 2.17
CA GLN A 78 -16.14 7.18 2.42
C GLN A 78 -17.20 7.47 1.36
N LYS A 79 -16.86 7.35 0.06
CA LYS A 79 -17.81 7.53 -1.04
C LYS A 79 -19.02 6.60 -0.93
N LYS A 80 -18.81 5.34 -0.54
CA LYS A 80 -19.91 4.38 -0.30
C LYS A 80 -20.81 4.81 0.87
N ALA A 81 -20.26 5.40 1.93
CA ALA A 81 -21.03 5.92 3.05
C ALA A 81 -21.81 7.21 2.71
N GLU A 82 -21.27 8.06 1.83
CA GLU A 82 -21.92 9.29 1.38
C GLU A 82 -23.12 9.01 0.43
N VAL A 83 -23.02 8.00 -0.43
CA VAL A 83 -24.12 7.57 -1.31
C VAL A 83 -25.32 7.02 -0.52
N GLY A 84 -25.11 6.51 0.70
CA GLY A 84 -26.17 6.02 1.58
C GLY A 84 -27.02 7.09 2.30
N GLN A 85 -26.64 8.38 2.25
CA GLN A 85 -27.31 9.46 3.00
C GLN A 85 -28.16 10.41 2.15
N LYS A 86 -28.28 10.20 0.83
CA LYS A 86 -29.15 11.02 -0.05
C LYS A 86 -30.56 10.45 -0.23
N LYS A 87 -31.26 10.12 0.87
CA LYS A 87 -32.72 9.96 0.85
C LYS A 87 -33.34 10.82 1.94
N GLN A 88 -34.18 11.76 1.51
CA GLN A 88 -35.14 12.57 2.27
C GLN A 88 -34.62 13.89 2.86
N ARG A 89 -34.58 14.96 2.04
CA ARG A 89 -34.88 16.33 2.47
C ARG A 89 -35.45 17.14 1.29
N ASP A 90 -36.65 16.80 0.86
CA ASP A 90 -37.50 17.72 0.07
C ASP A 90 -38.91 17.64 0.63
N GLY A 91 -39.24 18.59 1.50
CA GLY A 91 -40.58 18.81 2.03
C GLY A 91 -40.77 20.30 2.25
N PRO A 92 -41.81 20.94 1.68
CA PRO A 92 -41.96 22.38 1.72
C PRO A 92 -42.39 22.85 3.11
N ILE A 93 -41.70 23.84 3.66
CA ILE A 93 -42.05 24.51 4.91
C ILE A 93 -43.17 25.52 4.60
N PHE A 94 -44.42 25.12 4.77
CA PHE A 94 -45.52 26.07 4.96
C PHE A 94 -45.58 26.43 6.46
N ARG A 95 -45.31 27.70 6.79
CA ARG A 95 -45.60 28.31 8.09
C ARG A 95 -46.89 29.13 7.94
N HIS A 96 -47.89 28.84 8.75
CA HIS A 96 -48.95 29.77 9.13
C HIS A 96 -48.67 30.23 10.55
#